data_AF-A0A110B1K9-F1
#
_entry.id   AF-A0A110B1K9-F1
#
_cell.length_a   1.000
_cell.length_b   1.000
_cell.length_c   1.000
_cell.angle_alpha   90.00
_cell.angle_beta   90.00
_cell.angle_gamma   90.00
#
_symmetry.space_group_name_H-M   'P 1'
#
loop_
_entity.id
_entity.type
_entity.pdbx_description
1 polymer ?
#
loop_
_entity_poly.entity_id
_entity_poly.type
_entity_poly.pdbx_seq_one_letter_code
_entity_poly.pdbx_strand_id
1 'polypeptide(L)'
;MKSLKRLSLPIAILLFAVLYGCNFTSSYTNRDADKKDAEKVADKFFEYSKKNDTAAVYKLFSKKFYEAASKEKLNTILTGSQKRLGEMVSDSLIDWQTKIVKGT
;
A
#
# COMPACT_ATOMS: atom_id res chain seq x y z
N MET A 1 45.44 36.45 -8.45
CA MET A 1 45.04 35.05 -8.17
C MET A 1 44.60 34.94 -6.72
N LYS A 2 43.31 34.71 -6.46
CA LYS A 2 42.75 34.66 -5.10
C LYS A 2 43.17 33.35 -4.43
N SER A 3 43.88 33.47 -3.31
CA SER A 3 44.32 32.37 -2.45
C SER A 3 43.13 31.53 -1.97
N LEU A 4 43.09 30.26 -2.35
CA LEU A 4 42.14 29.29 -1.82
C LEU A 4 42.43 29.11 -0.32
N LYS A 5 41.51 29.58 0.52
CA LYS A 5 41.58 29.46 1.98
C LYS A 5 41.67 27.98 2.37
N ARG A 6 42.64 27.65 3.23
CA ARG A 6 42.80 26.33 3.84
C ARG A 6 41.52 25.96 4.60
N LEU A 7 40.74 25.04 4.05
CA LEU A 7 39.54 24.50 4.68
C LEU A 7 39.98 23.78 5.97
N SER A 8 39.45 24.19 7.12
CA SER A 8 39.85 23.59 8.40
C SER A 8 39.29 22.17 8.52
N LEU A 9 40.12 21.24 9.00
CA LEU A 9 39.78 19.83 9.23
C LEU A 9 38.40 19.58 9.90
N PRO A 10 37.95 20.35 10.91
CA PRO A 10 36.62 20.15 11.49
C PRO A 10 35.46 20.49 10.53
N ILE A 11 35.64 21.46 9.62
CA ILE A 11 34.65 21.78 8.59
C ILE A 11 34.55 20.63 7.58
N ALA A 12 35.67 19.99 7.24
CA ALA A 12 35.68 18.81 6.38
C ALA A 12 34.97 17.61 7.03
N ILE A 13 35.18 17.36 8.33
CA ILE A 13 34.50 16.29 9.07
C ILE A 13 32.98 16.54 9.16
N LEU A 14 32.56 17.79 9.42
CA LEU A 14 31.15 18.15 9.46
C LEU A 14 30.47 17.97 8.10
N LEU A 15 31.14 18.36 7.00
CA LEU A 15 30.64 18.15 5.64
C LEU A 15 30.51 16.66 5.30
N PHE A 16 31.44 15.83 5.74
CA PHE A 16 31.32 14.37 5.60
C PHE A 16 30.13 13.82 6.40
N ALA A 17 29.93 14.25 7.64
CA ALA A 17 28.80 13.80 8.48
C ALA A 17 27.42 14.11 7.87
N VAL A 18 27.28 15.27 7.20
CA VAL A 18 26.02 15.66 6.52
C VAL A 18 25.76 14.80 5.27
N LEU A 19 26.81 14.31 4.60
CA LEU A 19 26.69 13.41 3.44
C LEU A 19 26.34 11.95 3.82
N TYR A 20 26.59 11.54 5.08
CA TYR A 20 26.21 10.22 5.59
C TYR A 20 24.79 10.16 6.18
N GLY A 21 24.04 11.27 6.18
CA GLY A 21 22.61 11.32 6.51
C GLY A 21 21.75 10.71 5.41
N CYS A 22 22.02 9.47 5.03
CA CYS A 22 21.30 8.75 3.98
C CYS A 22 19.87 8.41 4.47
N ASN A 23 18.86 9.00 3.84
CA ASN A 23 17.48 8.53 3.96
C ASN A 23 17.38 7.16 3.27
N PHE A 24 17.34 6.09 4.06
CA PHE A 24 17.34 4.71 3.55
C PHE A 24 15.94 4.35 3.07
N THR A 25 15.61 4.72 1.83
CA THR A 25 14.37 4.24 1.20
C THR A 25 14.57 2.76 0.85
N SER A 26 13.88 1.88 1.55
CA SER A 26 13.86 0.45 1.26
C SER A 26 12.66 0.13 0.38
N SER A 27 12.86 -0.67 -0.67
CA SER A 27 11.78 -1.17 -1.51
C SER A 27 11.78 -2.69 -1.53
N TYR A 28 10.60 -3.28 -1.36
CA TYR A 28 10.38 -4.72 -1.40
C TYR A 28 9.31 -5.01 -2.44
N THR A 29 9.50 -6.09 -3.19
CA THR A 29 8.51 -6.58 -4.15
C THR A 29 8.28 -8.07 -3.94
N ASN A 30 7.04 -8.51 -4.08
CA ASN A 30 6.65 -9.91 -4.07
C ASN A 30 7.22 -10.73 -2.90
N ARG A 31 7.21 -10.15 -1.70
CA ARG A 31 7.64 -10.85 -0.48
C ARG A 31 6.49 -11.68 0.07
N ASP A 32 6.73 -12.96 0.35
CA ASP A 32 5.70 -13.90 0.84
C ASP A 32 4.97 -13.43 2.10
N ALA A 33 5.68 -12.76 3.02
CA ALA A 33 5.05 -12.20 4.20
C ALA A 33 3.97 -11.17 3.85
N ASP A 34 4.21 -10.36 2.83
CA ASP A 34 3.26 -9.35 2.37
C ASP A 34 2.11 -9.98 1.59
N LYS A 35 2.39 -11.06 0.83
CA LYS A 35 1.36 -11.88 0.19
C LYS A 35 0.38 -12.41 1.23
N LYS A 36 0.88 -13.09 2.27
CA LYS A 36 0.07 -13.70 3.33
C LYS A 36 -0.75 -12.67 4.09
N ASP A 37 -0.24 -11.46 4.26
CA ASP A 37 -0.97 -10.38 4.92
C ASP A 37 -2.10 -9.84 4.03
N ALA A 38 -1.81 -9.64 2.74
CA ALA A 38 -2.81 -9.20 1.76
C ALA A 38 -3.91 -10.26 1.55
N GLU A 39 -3.56 -11.55 1.48
CA GLU A 39 -4.50 -12.67 1.34
C GLU A 39 -5.57 -12.62 2.46
N LYS A 40 -5.20 -12.38 3.72
CA LYS A 40 -6.18 -12.28 4.82
C LYS A 40 -7.25 -11.21 4.60
N VAL A 41 -6.88 -10.08 4.00
CA VAL A 41 -7.81 -8.98 3.73
C VAL A 41 -8.69 -9.32 2.52
N ALA A 42 -8.08 -9.89 1.47
CA ALA A 42 -8.79 -10.32 0.27
C ALA A 42 -9.79 -11.45 0.58
N ASP A 43 -9.40 -12.45 1.37
CA ASP A 43 -10.24 -13.57 1.79
C ASP A 43 -11.50 -13.06 2.51
N LYS A 44 -11.34 -12.11 3.45
CA LYS A 44 -12.49 -11.49 4.13
C LYS A 44 -13.38 -10.71 3.18
N PHE A 45 -12.80 -10.01 2.21
CA PHE A 45 -13.58 -9.29 1.21
C PHE A 45 -14.45 -10.25 0.40
N PHE A 46 -13.89 -11.34 -0.11
CA PHE A 46 -14.64 -12.34 -0.88
C PHE A 46 -15.61 -13.12 -0.01
N GLU A 47 -15.27 -13.44 1.25
CA GLU A 47 -16.18 -14.06 2.21
C GLU A 47 -17.44 -13.20 2.43
N TYR A 48 -17.27 -11.90 2.72
CA TYR A 48 -18.41 -11.00 2.91
C TYR A 48 -19.18 -10.76 1.63
N SER A 49 -18.49 -10.71 0.48
CA SER A 49 -19.13 -10.58 -0.83
C SER A 49 -20.02 -11.78 -1.16
N LYS A 50 -19.56 -13.01 -0.90
CA LYS A 50 -20.36 -14.24 -1.06
C LYS A 50 -21.61 -14.25 -0.17
N LYS A 51 -21.51 -13.64 1.02
CA LYS A 51 -22.63 -13.51 1.98
C LYS A 51 -23.54 -12.30 1.70
N ASN A 52 -23.25 -11.49 0.68
CA ASN A 52 -23.90 -10.21 0.43
C ASN A 52 -23.89 -9.25 1.64
N ASP A 53 -22.88 -9.36 2.51
CA ASP A 53 -22.73 -8.50 3.69
C ASP A 53 -21.96 -7.23 3.33
N THR A 54 -22.65 -6.31 2.65
CA THR A 54 -22.07 -5.06 2.18
C THR A 54 -21.58 -4.17 3.34
N ALA A 55 -22.22 -4.26 4.51
CA ALA A 55 -21.82 -3.51 5.68
C ALA A 55 -20.45 -3.99 6.22
N ALA A 56 -20.20 -5.30 6.21
CA ALA A 56 -18.90 -5.85 6.56
C ALA A 56 -17.82 -5.53 5.51
N VAL A 57 -18.17 -5.55 4.21
CA VAL A 57 -17.26 -5.10 3.13
C VAL A 57 -16.81 -3.66 3.37
N TYR A 58 -17.73 -2.75 3.72
CA TYR A 58 -17.37 -1.35 3.96
C TYR A 58 -16.35 -1.14 5.08
N LYS A 59 -16.32 -2.03 6.07
CA LYS A 59 -15.37 -1.94 7.20
C LYS A 59 -13.95 -2.33 6.81
N LEU A 60 -13.75 -3.01 5.68
CA LEU A 60 -12.42 -3.39 5.19
C LEU A 60 -11.65 -2.22 4.57
N PHE A 61 -12.34 -1.15 4.18
CA PHE A 61 -11.72 0.02 3.55
C PHE A 61 -11.39 1.09 4.58
N SER A 62 -10.23 1.73 4.40
CA SER A 62 -9.78 2.80 5.28
C SER A 62 -10.59 4.10 5.08
N LYS A 63 -10.57 4.99 6.08
CA LYS A 63 -11.15 6.33 5.94
C LYS A 63 -10.59 7.09 4.73
N LYS A 64 -9.27 6.97 4.48
CA LYS A 64 -8.58 7.62 3.36
C LYS A 64 -9.08 7.15 2.00
N PHE A 65 -9.48 5.89 1.88
CA PHE A 65 -10.14 5.40 0.66
C PHE A 65 -11.45 6.15 0.42
N TYR A 66 -12.24 6.35 1.47
CA TYR A 66 -13.53 7.04 1.38
C TYR A 66 -13.45 8.54 1.12
N GLU A 67 -12.27 9.16 1.31
CA GLU A 67 -12.01 10.53 0.88
C GLU A 67 -11.96 10.65 -0.66
N ALA A 68 -11.56 9.58 -1.36
CA ALA A 68 -11.47 9.54 -2.82
C ALA A 68 -12.67 8.84 -3.49
N ALA A 69 -13.31 7.88 -2.82
CA ALA A 69 -14.44 7.13 -3.35
C ALA A 69 -15.51 6.92 -2.28
N SER A 70 -16.70 7.48 -2.47
CA SER A 70 -17.77 7.35 -1.49
C SER A 70 -18.29 5.91 -1.34
N LYS A 71 -18.97 5.63 -0.23
CA LYS A 71 -19.61 4.33 0.02
C LYS A 71 -20.66 4.01 -1.04
N GLU A 72 -21.39 5.01 -1.53
CA GLU A 72 -22.39 4.86 -2.58
C GLU A 72 -21.75 4.42 -3.91
N LYS A 73 -20.58 4.98 -4.24
CA LYS A 73 -19.82 4.56 -5.43
C LYS A 73 -19.34 3.12 -5.30
N LEU A 74 -18.85 2.73 -4.13
CA LEU A 74 -18.49 1.34 -3.84
C LEU A 74 -19.72 0.41 -3.94
N ASN A 75 -20.86 0.81 -3.37
CA ASN A 75 -22.11 0.06 -3.44
C ASN A 75 -22.55 -0.18 -4.89
N THR A 76 -22.44 0.84 -5.73
CA THR A 76 -22.81 0.79 -7.14
C THR A 76 -21.97 -0.26 -7.88
N ILE A 77 -20.67 -0.35 -7.55
CA ILE A 77 -19.77 -1.35 -8.13
C ILE A 77 -20.17 -2.76 -7.66
N LEU A 78 -20.38 -2.95 -6.35
CA LEU A 78 -20.70 -4.26 -5.78
C LEU A 78 -22.05 -4.79 -6.31
N THR A 79 -23.11 -3.99 -6.18
CA THR A 79 -24.46 -4.36 -6.63
C THR A 79 -24.56 -4.47 -8.15
N GLY A 80 -23.87 -3.60 -8.90
CA GLY A 80 -23.80 -3.66 -10.36
C GLY A 80 -23.11 -4.94 -10.84
N SER A 81 -22.07 -5.40 -10.13
CA SER A 81 -21.39 -6.66 -10.44
C SER A 81 -22.30 -7.84 -10.17
N GLN A 82 -22.95 -7.89 -9.00
CA GLN A 82 -23.86 -8.97 -8.64
C GLN A 82 -25.07 -9.06 -9.59
N LYS A 83 -25.66 -7.93 -9.97
CA LYS A 83 -26.79 -7.90 -10.92
C LYS A 83 -26.41 -8.48 -12.29
N ARG A 84 -25.16 -8.31 -12.72
CA ARG A 84 -24.68 -8.74 -14.04
C ARG A 84 -24.12 -10.16 -14.05
N LEU A 85 -23.50 -10.58 -12.95
CA LEU A 85 -22.74 -11.84 -12.87
C LEU A 85 -23.44 -12.91 -12.02
N GLY A 86 -24.47 -12.54 -11.27
CA GLY A 86 -25.14 -13.42 -10.31
C GLY A 86 -24.38 -13.53 -8.99
N GLU A 87 -24.72 -14.55 -8.21
CA GLU A 87 -24.08 -14.83 -6.93
C GLU A 87 -22.71 -15.46 -7.11
N MET A 88 -21.76 -15.07 -6.25
CA MET A 88 -20.42 -15.63 -6.24
C MET A 88 -20.43 -17.00 -5.56
N VAL A 89 -20.06 -18.04 -6.30
CA VAL A 89 -20.02 -19.43 -5.79
C VAL A 89 -18.67 -19.76 -5.15
N SER A 90 -17.58 -19.35 -5.78
CA SER A 90 -16.22 -19.65 -5.35
C SER A 90 -15.24 -18.58 -5.82
N ASP A 91 -14.06 -18.57 -5.20
CA ASP A 91 -12.95 -17.69 -5.54
C ASP A 91 -11.63 -18.49 -5.48
N SER A 92 -10.64 -18.05 -6.26
CA SER A 92 -9.29 -18.63 -6.27
C SER A 92 -8.28 -17.56 -6.66
N LEU A 93 -7.13 -17.53 -5.98
CA LEU A 93 -6.03 -16.63 -6.33
C LEU A 93 -5.34 -17.09 -7.62
N ILE A 94 -5.46 -16.29 -8.69
CA ILE A 94 -4.82 -16.56 -9.98
C ILE A 94 -3.45 -15.89 -10.14
N ASP A 95 -3.29 -14.71 -9.53
CA ASP A 95 -2.08 -13.89 -9.62
C ASP A 95 -1.99 -12.96 -8.41
N TRP A 96 -0.79 -12.55 -8.05
CA TRP A 96 -0.54 -11.62 -6.95
C TRP A 96 0.74 -10.82 -7.18
N GLN A 97 0.72 -9.57 -6.69
CA GLN A 97 1.88 -8.71 -6.72
C GLN A 97 1.88 -7.80 -5.49
N THR A 98 3.04 -7.62 -4.88
CA THR A 98 3.22 -6.64 -3.79
C THR A 98 4.38 -5.70 -4.11
N LYS A 99 4.22 -4.43 -3.72
CA LYS A 99 5.28 -3.43 -3.73
C LYS A 99 5.18 -2.59 -2.48
N ILE A 100 6.20 -2.67 -1.63
CA ILE A 100 6.29 -1.88 -0.40
C ILE A 100 7.48 -0.94 -0.52
N VAL A 101 7.24 0.36 -0.35
CA VAL A 101 8.27 1.38 -0.25
C VAL A 101 8.25 1.91 1.19
N LYS A 102 9.36 1.76 1.90
CA LYS A 102 9.55 2.27 3.26
C LYS A 102 10.59 3.38 3.23
N GLY A 103 10.18 4.61 3.52
CA GLY A 103 11.11 5.69 3.84
C GLY A 103 11.59 5.59 5.29
N THR A 104 12.73 6.20 5.60
CA THR A 104 13.12 6.56 6.97
C THR A 104 12.66 7.98 7.25
#